data_AF-U2FX59-F1
#
_entry.id   AF-U2FX59-F1
#
_cell.length_a   1.000
_cell.length_b   1.000
_cell.length_c   1.000
_cell.angle_alpha   90.00
_cell.angle_beta   90.00
_cell.angle_gamma   90.00
#
_symmetry.space_group_name_H-M   'P 1'
#
loop_
_entity.id
_entity.type
_entity.pdbx_description
1 polymer ?
#
loop_
_entity_poly.entity_id
_entity_poly.type
_entity_poly.pdbx_seq_one_letter_code
_entity_poly.pdbx_strand_id
1 'polypeptide(L)'
;MKRLHEMRNDGGSLLWGLFDRQFTTVITTQMVPTIYTLGQLLSGIATAYVIFWAFQQSLVSGLVWLCLLGPAMFLALVVSIRVLLEFVLTVFRIAFFLEALGGQIESIAGQTEDIHQDLPRIRFWRKTPRSK
;
A
#
# COMPACT_ATOMS: atom_id res chain seq x y z
N MET A 1 -0.02 -32.39 -20.23
CA MET A 1 -0.22 -31.20 -21.09
C MET A 1 -1.45 -30.34 -20.72
N LYS A 2 -1.96 -30.38 -19.48
CA LYS A 2 -3.12 -29.55 -19.05
C LYS A 2 -2.73 -28.20 -18.41
N ARG A 3 -1.49 -28.08 -17.89
CA ARG A 3 -0.99 -26.89 -17.17
C ARG A 3 -0.52 -25.72 -18.04
N LEU A 4 -0.43 -25.89 -19.36
CA LEU A 4 0.03 -24.82 -20.27
C LEU A 4 -1.11 -23.97 -20.83
N HIS A 5 -2.37 -24.38 -20.65
CA HIS A 5 -3.53 -23.62 -21.14
C HIS A 5 -4.14 -22.67 -20.10
N GLU A 6 -3.83 -22.85 -18.81
CA GLU A 6 -4.24 -21.92 -17.74
C GLU A 6 -3.44 -20.61 -17.76
N MET A 7 -2.15 -20.64 -18.12
CA MET A 7 -1.30 -19.43 -18.16
C MET A 7 -1.68 -18.42 -19.27
N ARG A 8 -2.62 -18.74 -20.17
CA ARG A 8 -3.01 -17.84 -21.26
C ARG A 8 -4.27 -17.02 -20.96
N ASN A 9 -5.00 -17.29 -19.88
CA ASN A 9 -6.25 -16.59 -19.58
C ASN A 9 -6.16 -15.58 -18.42
N ASP A 10 -5.00 -15.47 -17.77
CA ASP A 10 -4.77 -14.54 -16.65
C ASP A 10 -4.80 -13.07 -17.09
N GLY A 11 -4.40 -12.77 -18.33
CA GLY A 11 -4.47 -11.41 -18.87
C GLY A 11 -5.91 -10.88 -18.99
N GLY A 12 -6.89 -11.76 -19.21
CA GLY A 12 -8.30 -11.40 -19.29
C GLY A 12 -8.97 -11.26 -17.93
N SER A 13 -8.57 -12.07 -16.94
CA SER A 13 -9.15 -12.01 -15.59
C SER A 13 -8.69 -10.78 -14.80
N LEU A 14 -7.45 -10.33 -15.00
CA LEU A 14 -6.91 -9.11 -14.36
C LEU A 14 -7.62 -7.83 -14.87
N LEU A 15 -7.94 -7.79 -16.17
CA LEU A 15 -8.68 -6.68 -16.77
C LEU A 15 -10.15 -6.66 -16.32
N TRP A 16 -10.75 -7.83 -16.09
CA TRP A 16 -12.12 -7.94 -15.57
C TRP A 16 -12.21 -7.60 -14.08
N GLY A 17 -11.18 -7.94 -13.29
CA GLY A 17 -11.06 -7.56 -11.87
C GLY A 17 -10.85 -6.06 -11.64
N LEU A 18 -10.29 -5.32 -12.61
CA LEU A 18 -10.23 -3.84 -12.58
C LEU A 18 -11.61 -3.17 -12.76
N PHE A 19 -12.57 -3.89 -13.35
CA PHE A 19 -13.96 -3.46 -13.50
C PHE A 19 -14.87 -3.96 -12.37
N ASP A 20 -14.32 -4.61 -11.35
CA ASP A 20 -15.06 -4.98 -10.15
C ASP A 20 -15.25 -3.76 -9.24
N ARG A 21 -16.42 -3.14 -9.38
CA ARG A 21 -16.79 -1.83 -8.82
C ARG A 21 -17.08 -1.85 -7.32
N GLN A 22 -16.90 -2.99 -6.64
CA GLN A 22 -17.52 -3.25 -5.34
C GLN A 22 -16.65 -2.96 -4.10
N PHE A 23 -15.34 -2.69 -4.20
CA PHE A 23 -14.49 -2.20 -3.09
C PHE A 23 -14.76 -2.84 -1.70
N THR A 24 -15.20 -4.10 -1.63
CA THR A 24 -15.76 -4.68 -0.40
C THR A 24 -14.68 -5.35 0.46
N THR A 25 -13.47 -5.46 -0.06
CA THR A 25 -12.29 -5.99 0.65
C THR A 25 -11.08 -5.12 0.29
N VAL A 26 -10.19 -4.83 1.25
CA VAL A 26 -8.99 -3.99 1.06
C VAL A 26 -7.97 -4.73 0.17
N ILE A 27 -8.27 -4.81 -1.14
CA ILE A 27 -7.44 -5.41 -2.19
C ILE A 27 -6.41 -4.38 -2.72
N THR A 28 -6.41 -3.16 -2.18
CA THR A 28 -5.63 -2.02 -2.65
C THR A 28 -4.13 -2.33 -2.76
N THR A 29 -3.55 -3.10 -1.83
CA THR A 29 -2.12 -3.47 -1.83
C THR A 29 -1.71 -4.35 -3.01
N GLN A 30 -2.61 -5.17 -3.55
CA GLN A 30 -2.32 -6.10 -4.64
C GLN A 30 -2.43 -5.42 -6.02
N MET A 31 -3.26 -4.36 -6.13
CA MET A 31 -3.47 -3.59 -7.36
C MET A 31 -2.39 -2.52 -7.60
N VAL A 32 -1.64 -2.11 -6.57
CA VAL A 32 -0.58 -1.09 -6.68
C VAL A 32 0.47 -1.36 -7.77
N PRO A 33 1.08 -2.56 -7.89
CA PRO A 33 2.06 -2.80 -8.95
C PRO A 33 1.46 -2.63 -10.36
N THR A 34 0.19 -2.98 -10.56
CA THR A 34 -0.51 -2.78 -11.83
C THR A 34 -0.74 -1.30 -12.12
N ILE A 35 -1.18 -0.52 -11.13
CA ILE A 35 -1.40 0.93 -11.29
C ILE A 35 -0.07 1.64 -11.54
N TYR A 36 1.00 1.24 -10.83
CA TYR A 36 2.34 1.79 -11.02
C TYR A 36 2.87 1.54 -12.43
N THR A 37 2.77 0.29 -12.91
CA THR A 37 3.24 -0.08 -14.25
C THR A 37 2.44 0.63 -15.35
N LEU A 38 1.11 0.74 -15.20
CA LEU A 38 0.27 1.52 -16.12
C LEU A 38 0.62 3.01 -16.10
N GLY A 39 0.80 3.61 -14.91
CA GLY A 39 1.18 5.01 -14.76
C GLY A 39 2.55 5.32 -15.37
N GLN A 40 3.51 4.42 -15.19
CA GLN A 40 4.84 4.54 -15.80
C GLN A 40 4.78 4.41 -17.33
N LEU A 41 3.98 3.48 -17.85
CA LEU A 41 3.78 3.31 -19.30
C LEU A 41 3.12 4.57 -19.91
N LEU A 42 2.05 5.08 -19.28
CA LEU A 42 1.36 6.30 -19.70
C LEU A 42 2.30 7.51 -19.67
N SER A 43 3.15 7.62 -18.65
CA SER A 43 4.15 8.69 -18.57
C SER A 43 5.14 8.62 -19.73
N GLY A 44 5.62 7.42 -20.08
CA GLY A 44 6.50 7.24 -21.25
C GLY A 44 5.83 7.63 -22.57
N ILE A 45 4.57 7.22 -22.77
CA ILE A 45 3.79 7.57 -23.96
C ILE A 45 3.56 9.09 -24.03
N ALA A 46 3.19 9.72 -22.92
CA ALA A 46 2.97 11.16 -22.83
C ALA A 46 4.26 11.94 -23.17
N THR A 47 5.40 11.54 -22.61
CA THR A 47 6.70 12.15 -22.95
C THR A 47 7.04 11.97 -24.42
N ALA A 48 6.88 10.77 -24.98
CA ALA A 48 7.14 10.51 -26.40
C ALA A 48 6.25 11.35 -27.32
N TYR A 49 4.97 11.51 -26.98
CA TYR A 49 4.02 12.35 -27.71
C TYR A 49 4.45 13.82 -27.72
N VAL A 50 4.84 14.36 -26.56
CA VAL A 50 5.30 15.76 -26.45
C VAL A 50 6.58 15.99 -27.24
N ILE A 51 7.53 15.03 -27.20
CA ILE A 51 8.75 15.10 -28.01
C ILE A 51 8.40 15.13 -29.51
N PHE A 52 7.54 14.22 -29.97
CA PHE A 52 7.12 14.18 -31.38
C PHE A 52 6.46 15.49 -31.81
N TRP A 53 5.60 16.05 -30.97
CA TRP A 53 4.97 17.35 -31.21
C TRP A 53 5.99 18.50 -31.24
N ALA A 54 7.02 18.49 -30.40
CA ALA A 54 8.09 19.48 -30.41
C ALA A 54 8.91 19.46 -31.71
N PHE A 55 9.15 18.27 -32.28
CA PHE A 55 9.82 18.12 -33.58
C PHE A 55 9.00 18.72 -34.75
N GLN A 56 7.66 18.73 -34.66
CA GLN A 56 6.82 19.33 -35.69
C GLN A 56 6.94 20.87 -35.75
N GLN A 57 7.38 21.51 -34.65
CA GLN A 57 7.58 22.95 -34.64
C GLN A 57 8.97 23.35 -35.16
N SER A 58 10.02 22.67 -34.71
CA SER A 58 11.39 22.97 -35.11
C SER A 58 12.34 21.84 -34.71
N LEU A 59 13.36 21.58 -35.54
CA LEU A 59 14.42 20.62 -35.26
C LEU A 59 15.18 20.95 -33.97
N VAL A 60 15.44 22.24 -33.70
CA VAL A 60 16.15 22.67 -32.49
C VAL A 60 15.29 22.43 -31.24
N SER A 61 14.00 22.75 -31.32
CA SER A 61 13.05 22.51 -30.22
C SER A 61 12.92 21.02 -29.91
N GLY A 62 12.80 20.18 -30.95
CA GLY A 62 12.78 18.73 -30.81
C GLY A 62 14.04 18.18 -30.14
N LEU A 63 15.23 18.67 -30.50
CA LEU A 63 16.49 18.23 -29.89
C LEU A 63 16.60 18.60 -28.41
N VAL A 64 16.19 19.82 -28.04
CA VAL A 64 16.16 20.28 -26.64
C VAL A 64 15.18 19.44 -25.82
N TRP A 65 14.01 19.15 -26.38
CA TRP A 65 13.02 18.28 -25.75
C TRP A 65 13.49 16.82 -25.66
N LEU A 66 14.20 16.30 -26.65
CA LEU A 66 14.68 14.93 -26.63
C LEU A 66 15.81 14.71 -25.61
N CYS A 67 16.78 15.64 -25.53
CA CYS A 67 17.96 15.48 -24.68
C CYS A 67 17.79 15.99 -23.25
N LEU A 68 17.04 17.08 -23.04
CA LEU A 68 17.01 17.77 -21.75
C LEU A 68 15.62 17.71 -21.10
N LEU A 69 14.59 18.27 -21.75
CA LEU A 69 13.26 18.43 -21.14
C LEU A 69 12.48 17.11 -21.06
N GLY A 70 12.62 16.23 -22.05
CA GLY A 70 11.92 14.95 -22.13
C GLY A 70 12.32 14.00 -21.00
N PRO A 71 13.62 13.68 -20.82
CA PRO A 71 14.08 12.87 -19.70
C PRO A 71 13.70 13.50 -18.34
N ALA A 72 13.84 14.82 -18.19
CA ALA A 72 13.44 15.51 -16.97
C ALA A 72 11.93 15.38 -16.68
N MET A 73 11.08 15.56 -17.71
CA MET A 73 9.63 15.45 -17.59
C MET A 73 9.19 14.01 -17.31
N PHE A 74 9.78 13.02 -17.99
CA PHE A 74 9.52 11.61 -17.72
C PHE A 74 9.85 11.25 -16.27
N LEU A 75 11.03 11.64 -15.79
CA LEU A 75 11.43 11.40 -14.40
C LEU A 75 10.49 12.11 -13.42
N ALA A 76 10.11 13.37 -13.70
CA ALA A 76 9.16 14.10 -12.87
C ALA A 76 7.82 13.36 -12.76
N LEU A 77 7.23 12.92 -13.88
CA LEU A 77 5.98 12.17 -13.89
C LEU A 77 6.07 10.85 -13.12
N VAL A 78 7.12 10.05 -13.37
CA VAL A 78 7.32 8.77 -12.71
C VAL A 78 7.53 8.95 -11.20
N VAL A 79 8.32 9.94 -10.79
CA VAL A 79 8.54 10.27 -9.37
C VAL A 79 7.24 10.74 -8.73
N SER A 80 6.47 11.62 -9.37
CA SER A 80 5.17 12.06 -8.86
C SER A 80 4.21 10.89 -8.63
N ILE A 81 4.12 9.96 -9.59
CA ILE A 81 3.28 8.75 -9.46
C ILE A 81 3.79 7.87 -8.31
N ARG A 82 5.11 7.70 -8.19
CA ARG A 82 5.72 6.92 -7.10
C ARG A 82 5.41 7.51 -5.74
N VAL A 83 5.60 8.81 -5.57
CA VAL A 83 5.31 9.52 -4.31
C VAL A 83 3.82 9.43 -3.98
N LEU A 84 2.94 9.59 -4.96
CA LEU A 84 1.49 9.49 -4.76
C LEU A 84 1.09 8.07 -4.31
N LEU A 85 1.60 7.04 -4.98
CA LEU A 85 1.32 5.65 -4.62
C LEU A 85 1.90 5.29 -3.26
N GLU A 86 3.11 5.73 -2.95
CA GLU A 86 3.75 5.52 -1.66
C GLU A 86 2.96 6.19 -0.53
N PHE A 87 2.46 7.41 -0.78
CA PHE A 87 1.57 8.11 0.14
C PHE A 87 0.26 7.35 0.36
N VAL A 88 -0.43 6.95 -0.71
CA VAL A 88 -1.68 6.18 -0.62
C VAL A 88 -1.47 4.87 0.14
N LEU A 89 -0.42 4.11 -0.20
CA LEU A 89 -0.07 2.87 0.48
C LEU A 89 0.25 3.08 1.96
N THR A 90 0.93 4.17 2.29
CA THR A 90 1.28 4.50 3.68
C THR A 90 0.02 4.78 4.50
N VAL A 91 -0.94 5.53 3.95
CA VAL A 91 -2.22 5.80 4.61
C VAL A 91 -2.98 4.49 4.86
N PHE A 92 -3.07 3.62 3.85
CA PHE A 92 -3.71 2.31 4.02
C PHE A 92 -2.99 1.42 5.04
N ARG A 93 -1.65 1.43 5.03
CA ARG A 93 -0.84 0.68 6.01
C ARG A 93 -1.11 1.14 7.44
N ILE A 94 -1.23 2.45 7.66
CA ILE A 94 -1.55 3.01 8.98
C ILE A 94 -2.95 2.57 9.42
N ALA A 95 -3.95 2.66 8.52
CA ALA A 95 -5.31 2.23 8.83
C ALA A 95 -5.37 0.76 9.27
N PHE A 96 -4.69 -0.13 8.53
CA PHE A 96 -4.63 -1.55 8.86
C PHE A 96 -3.88 -1.81 10.18
N PHE A 97 -2.80 -1.06 10.43
CA PHE A 97 -2.06 -1.17 11.68
C PHE A 97 -2.90 -0.75 12.89
N LEU A 98 -3.74 0.29 12.77
CA LEU A 98 -4.65 0.72 13.82
C LEU A 98 -5.71 -0.34 14.15
N GLU A 99 -6.25 -1.02 13.13
CA GLU A 99 -7.20 -2.12 13.33
C GLU A 99 -6.56 -3.30 14.08
N ALA A 100 -5.33 -3.67 13.70
CA ALA A 100 -4.57 -4.72 14.38
C ALA A 100 -4.22 -4.36 15.84
N LEU A 101 -3.96 -3.08 16.13
CA LEU A 101 -3.73 -2.61 17.49
C LEU A 101 -4.97 -2.68 18.37
N GLY A 102 -6.16 -2.37 17.83
CA GLY A 102 -7.43 -2.46 18.54
C GLY A 102 -7.68 -3.86 19.12
N GLY A 103 -7.45 -4.90 18.31
CA GLY A 103 -7.60 -6.29 18.75
C GLY A 103 -6.60 -6.70 19.83
N GLN A 104 -5.37 -6.17 19.81
CA GLN A 104 -4.37 -6.46 20.85
C GLN A 104 -4.71 -5.79 22.19
N ILE A 105 -5.21 -4.55 22.15
CA ILE A 105 -5.63 -3.82 23.36
C ILE A 105 -6.75 -4.57 24.10
N GLU A 106 -7.70 -5.15 23.37
CA GLU A 106 -8.80 -5.94 23.93
C GLU A 106 -8.28 -7.20 24.63
N SER A 107 -7.28 -7.88 24.04
CA SER A 107 -6.65 -9.05 24.67
C SER A 107 -5.85 -8.71 25.94
N ILE A 108 -5.18 -7.56 25.98
CA ILE A 108 -4.40 -7.08 27.14
C ILE A 108 -5.35 -6.63 28.27
N ALA A 109 -6.48 -5.99 27.91
CA ALA A 109 -7.51 -5.65 28.87
C ALA A 109 -8.11 -6.90 29.52
N GLY A 110 -8.43 -7.94 28.74
CA GLY A 110 -8.90 -9.22 29.27
C GLY A 110 -7.87 -9.89 30.18
N GLN A 111 -6.58 -9.88 29.82
CA GLN A 111 -5.52 -10.47 30.64
C GLN A 111 -5.35 -9.75 31.99
N THR A 112 -5.60 -8.44 32.05
CA THR A 112 -5.54 -7.65 33.28
C THR A 112 -6.72 -7.96 34.22
N GLU A 113 -7.89 -8.27 33.67
CA GLU A 113 -9.07 -8.68 34.45
C GLU A 113 -8.88 -10.06 35.09
N ASP A 114 -8.26 -11.01 34.38
CA ASP A 114 -7.93 -12.34 34.92
C ASP A 114 -6.84 -12.29 36.02
N ILE A 115 -5.82 -11.42 35.88
CA ILE A 115 -4.78 -11.24 36.91
C ILE A 115 -5.37 -10.67 38.21
N HIS A 116 -6.48 -9.93 38.14
CA HIS A 116 -7.20 -9.46 39.31
C HIS A 116 -7.92 -10.58 40.08
N GLN A 117 -8.29 -11.68 39.42
CA GLN A 117 -8.93 -12.83 40.07
C GLN A 117 -7.94 -13.83 40.66
N ASP A 118 -6.71 -13.90 40.14
CA ASP A 118 -5.69 -14.88 40.55
C ASP A 118 -4.67 -14.33 41.58
N LEU A 119 -4.93 -13.17 42.17
CA LEU A 119 -4.13 -12.66 43.29
C LEU A 119 -4.34 -13.53 44.53
N PRO A 120 -3.35 -14.34 44.98
CA PRO A 120 -3.49 -15.11 46.20
C PRO A 120 -3.77 -14.15 47.35
N ARG A 121 -4.84 -14.39 48.12
CA ARG A 121 -5.23 -13.58 49.27
C ARG A 121 -4.16 -13.68 50.35
N ILE A 122 -3.11 -12.89 50.22
CA ILE A 122 -1.99 -12.85 51.15
C ILE A 122 -2.57 -12.41 52.51
N ARG A 123 -2.60 -13.31 53.50
CA ARG A 123 -3.04 -13.02 54.88
C ARG A 123 -1.85 -12.49 55.69
N PHE A 124 -1.44 -11.24 55.48
CA PHE A 124 -0.25 -10.67 56.16
C PHE A 124 -0.50 -10.22 57.61
N TRP A 125 -1.72 -10.38 58.16
CA TRP A 125 -2.06 -9.90 59.51
C TRP A 125 -2.68 -10.98 60.39
N ARG A 126 -1.88 -11.96 60.84
CA ARG A 126 -2.18 -12.67 62.09
C ARG A 126 -1.34 -12.03 63.20
N LYS A 127 -1.96 -11.17 64.00
CA LYS A 127 -1.41 -10.74 65.29
C LYS A 127 -1.57 -11.90 66.27
N THR A 128 -0.48 -12.54 66.65
CA THR A 128 -0.46 -13.54 67.73
C THR A 128 -0.69 -12.82 69.06
N PRO A 129 -1.75 -13.13 69.83
CA PRO A 129 -1.92 -12.56 71.16
C PRO A 129 -0.91 -13.26 72.10
N ARG A 130 0.04 -12.48 72.61
CA ARG A 130 1.02 -12.94 73.58
C ARG A 130 0.35 -12.87 74.96
N SER A 131 -0.05 -14.03 75.49
CA SER A 131 -0.47 -14.19 76.88
C SER A 131 0.77 -14.39 77.75
N LYS A 132 1.06 -13.41 78.62
CA LYS A 132 1.38 -13.55 80.05
C LYS A 132 1.77 -12.19 80.62
#